data_AF-A0A1I4HVT9-F1
#
_entry.id   AF-A0A1I4HVT9-F1
#
_cell.length_a   1.000
_cell.length_b   1.000
_cell.length_c   1.000
_cell.angle_alpha   90.00
_cell.angle_beta   90.00
_cell.angle_gamma   90.00
#
_symmetry.space_group_name_H-M   'P 1'
#
loop_
_entity.id
_entity.type
_entity.pdbx_description
1 polymer ?
#
loop_
_entity_poly.entity_id
_entity_poly.type
_entity_poly.pdbx_seq_one_letter_code
_entity_poly.pdbx_strand_id
1 'polypeptide(L)'
;MDGSCITLFISALFCAKIFQVPITPSILLSLFISIMVLSVGSPGVPGGNLVCIALLLPQIGVPAETISLIMGLYPLVGMMQTCTNVTGDAVVSMIVAKREGLLNLEMYNSNS
;
A
#
# COMPACT_ATOMS: atom_id res chain seq x y z
N MET A 1 -6.93 -0.94 2.85
CA MET A 1 -5.78 -1.62 2.21
C MET A 1 -4.50 -0.87 2.57
N ASP A 2 -4.03 -1.08 3.79
CA ASP A 2 -2.95 -0.26 4.37
C ASP A 2 -1.59 -0.57 3.74
N GLY A 3 -1.37 -1.84 3.38
CA GLY A 3 -0.21 -2.29 2.63
C GLY A 3 -0.09 -1.62 1.26
N SER A 4 -1.22 -1.32 0.60
CA SER A 4 -1.20 -0.62 -0.70
C SER A 4 -0.64 0.79 -0.55
N CYS A 5 -1.08 1.55 0.45
CA CYS A 5 -0.60 2.91 0.69
C CYS A 5 0.92 2.93 0.89
N ILE A 6 1.43 2.01 1.72
CA ILE A 6 2.85 1.92 2.06
C ILE A 6 3.67 1.59 0.81
N THR A 7 3.24 0.59 0.03
CA THR A 7 3.91 0.21 -1.21
C THR A 7 3.94 1.37 -2.22
N LEU A 8 2.80 2.03 -2.45
CA LEU A 8 2.71 3.18 -3.38
C LEU A 8 3.63 4.32 -2.95
N PHE A 9 3.68 4.62 -1.65
CA PHE A 9 4.51 5.69 -1.11
C PHE A 9 6.00 5.40 -1.25
N ILE A 10 6.44 4.22 -0.82
CA ILE A 10 7.86 3.82 -0.91
C ILE A 10 8.30 3.77 -2.37
N SER A 11 7.47 3.21 -3.26
CA SER A 11 7.73 3.16 -4.69
C SER A 11 7.87 4.56 -5.32
N ALA A 12 6.97 5.48 -5.01
CA ALA A 12 7.03 6.85 -5.51
C ALA A 12 8.29 7.59 -5.04
N LEU A 13 8.66 7.44 -3.75
CA LEU A 13 9.89 8.02 -3.20
C LEU A 13 11.14 7.43 -3.85
N PHE A 14 11.16 6.11 -4.07
CA PHE A 14 12.26 5.42 -4.74
C PHE A 14 12.48 5.95 -6.15
N CYS A 15 11.40 6.07 -6.94
CA CYS A 15 11.45 6.64 -8.28
C CYS A 15 11.93 8.09 -8.29
N ALA A 16 11.42 8.93 -7.38
CA ALA A 16 11.86 10.32 -7.26
C ALA A 16 13.37 10.44 -6.94
N LYS A 17 13.90 9.55 -6.09
CA LYS A 17 15.33 9.52 -5.77
C LYS A 17 16.19 9.11 -6.96
N ILE A 18 15.75 8.14 -7.76
CA ILE A 18 16.47 7.71 -8.98
C ILE A 18 16.54 8.85 -10.00
N PHE A 19 15.44 9.56 -10.19
CA PHE A 19 15.35 10.68 -11.14
C PHE A 19 15.86 12.00 -10.57
N GLN A 20 16.45 11.97 -9.37
CA GLN A 20 16.98 13.15 -8.66
C GLN A 20 15.97 14.30 -8.53
N VAL A 21 14.68 13.95 -8.42
CA VAL A 21 13.62 14.93 -8.23
C VAL A 21 13.66 15.43 -6.79
N PRO A 22 13.74 16.75 -6.56
CA PRO A 22 13.69 17.31 -5.22
C PRO A 22 12.31 17.10 -4.61
N ILE A 23 12.23 16.30 -3.56
CA ILE A 23 10.99 16.15 -2.77
C ILE A 23 10.95 17.25 -1.72
N THR A 24 10.10 18.24 -1.97
CA THR A 24 9.77 19.28 -1.00
C THR A 24 8.66 18.79 -0.05
N PRO A 25 8.48 19.42 1.12
CA PRO A 25 7.38 19.09 2.03
C PRO A 25 5.99 19.25 1.38
N SER A 26 5.82 20.18 0.44
CA SER A 26 4.56 20.36 -0.30
C SER A 26 4.26 19.18 -1.24
N ILE A 27 5.28 18.69 -1.96
CA ILE A 27 5.16 17.50 -2.81
C ILE A 27 4.84 16.27 -1.96
N LEU A 28 5.50 16.14 -0.80
CA LEU A 28 5.26 15.03 0.13
C LEU A 28 3.80 15.00 0.63
N LEU A 29 3.25 16.16 0.98
CA LEU A 29 1.85 16.28 1.40
C LEU A 29 0.88 15.97 0.27
N SER A 30 1.13 16.48 -0.94
CA SER A 30 0.33 16.17 -2.13
C SER A 30 0.35 14.68 -2.46
N LEU A 31 1.53 14.05 -2.37
CA LEU A 31 1.71 12.63 -2.59
C LEU A 31 0.92 11.81 -1.56
N PHE A 32 0.98 12.19 -0.28
CA PHE A 32 0.23 11.53 0.79
C PHE A 32 -1.29 11.56 0.55
N ILE A 33 -1.84 12.74 0.22
CA ILE A 33 -3.26 12.91 -0.07
C ILE A 33 -3.67 12.07 -1.29
N SER A 34 -2.86 12.10 -2.35
CA SER A 34 -3.15 11.37 -3.59
C SER A 34 -3.15 9.86 -3.37
N ILE A 35 -2.20 9.34 -2.59
CA ILE A 35 -2.13 7.92 -2.22
C ILE A 35 -3.34 7.51 -1.38
N MET A 36 -3.79 8.35 -0.45
CA MET A 36 -4.99 8.07 0.34
C MET A 36 -6.23 7.93 -0.56
N VAL A 37 -6.40 8.83 -1.53
CA VAL A 37 -7.49 8.76 -2.50
C VAL A 37 -7.39 7.50 -3.38
N LEU A 38 -6.20 7.20 -3.88
CA LEU A 38 -5.94 6.01 -4.70
C LEU A 38 -6.11 4.69 -3.93
N SER A 39 -5.89 4.67 -2.62
CA SER A 39 -6.08 3.49 -1.78
C SER A 39 -7.54 3.06 -1.70
N VAL A 40 -8.47 4.02 -1.67
CA VAL A 40 -9.91 3.74 -1.71
C VAL A 40 -10.34 3.35 -3.13
N GLY A 41 -9.70 3.92 -4.16
CA GLY A 41 -10.02 3.67 -5.57
C GLY A 41 -9.32 2.47 -6.21
N SER A 42 -8.48 1.74 -5.47
CA SER A 42 -7.67 0.66 -6.05
C SER A 42 -8.55 -0.54 -6.45
N PRO A 43 -8.54 -0.97 -7.72
CA PRO A 43 -9.25 -2.18 -8.11
C PRO A 43 -8.61 -3.40 -7.43
N GLY A 44 -9.43 -4.32 -6.92
CA GLY A 44 -9.00 -5.55 -6.25
C GLY A 44 -8.40 -6.61 -7.19
N VAL A 45 -7.65 -6.20 -8.20
CA VAL A 45 -7.07 -7.06 -9.22
C VAL A 45 -5.54 -7.14 -9.08
N PRO A 46 -4.93 -8.30 -9.36
CA PRO A 46 -3.47 -8.39 -9.47
C PRO A 46 -2.95 -7.38 -10.49
N GLY A 47 -1.93 -6.60 -10.12
CA GLY A 47 -1.40 -5.53 -10.98
C GLY A 47 -2.01 -4.14 -10.75
N GLY A 48 -3.10 -4.00 -9.98
CA GLY A 48 -3.76 -2.71 -9.75
C GLY A 48 -2.83 -1.62 -9.19
N ASN A 49 -1.92 -2.00 -8.30
CA ASN A 49 -0.93 -1.08 -7.74
C ASN A 49 0.04 -0.50 -8.78
N LEU A 50 0.35 -1.23 -9.86
CA LEU A 50 1.20 -0.70 -10.94
C LEU A 50 0.48 0.45 -11.64
N VAL A 51 -0.81 0.30 -11.93
CA VAL A 51 -1.63 1.36 -12.52
C VAL A 51 -1.66 2.60 -11.61
N CYS A 52 -1.84 2.39 -10.31
CA CYS A 52 -1.83 3.49 -9.32
C CYS A 52 -0.48 4.22 -9.29
N ILE A 53 0.66 3.51 -9.38
CA ILE A 53 1.99 4.14 -9.47
C ILE A 53 2.13 4.93 -10.76
N ALA A 54 1.71 4.39 -11.91
CA ALA A 54 1.78 5.10 -13.19
C ALA A 54 1.04 6.44 -13.17
N LEU A 55 -0.08 6.51 -12.42
CA LEU A 55 -0.86 7.74 -12.25
C LEU A 55 -0.22 8.74 -11.27
N LEU A 56 0.60 8.27 -10.33
CA LEU A 56 1.25 9.10 -9.31
C LEU A 56 2.57 9.72 -9.78
N LEU A 57 3.37 8.98 -10.56
CA LEU A 57 4.70 9.44 -10.98
C LEU A 57 4.69 10.82 -11.69
N PRO A 58 3.78 11.10 -12.64
CA PRO A 58 3.73 12.41 -13.29
C PRO A 58 3.43 13.56 -12.33
N GLN A 59 2.68 13.30 -11.25
CA GLN A 59 2.31 14.32 -10.25
C GLN A 59 3.50 14.82 -9.44
N ILE A 60 4.52 13.96 -9.31
CA ILE A 60 5.78 14.28 -8.64
C ILE A 60 6.89 14.62 -9.65
N GLY A 61 6.57 14.81 -10.93
CA GLY A 61 7.57 15.17 -11.96
C GLY A 61 8.46 14.01 -12.41
N VAL A 62 8.05 12.76 -12.17
CA VAL A 62 8.78 11.57 -12.61
C VAL A 62 8.11 10.99 -13.86
N PRO A 63 8.88 10.61 -14.91
CA PRO A 63 8.33 9.98 -16.10
C PRO A 63 7.67 8.63 -15.79
N ALA A 64 6.54 8.34 -16.43
CA ALA A 64 5.78 7.09 -16.20
C ALA A 64 6.55 5.84 -16.63
N GLU A 65 7.50 5.98 -17.55
CA GLU A 65 8.40 4.92 -18.05
C GLU A 65 9.21 4.27 -16.92
N THR A 66 9.41 4.97 -15.81
CA THR A 66 10.07 4.48 -14.59
C THR A 66 9.37 3.25 -14.00
N ILE A 67 8.09 3.03 -14.32
CA ILE A 67 7.35 1.87 -13.84
C ILE A 67 8.00 0.54 -14.24
N SER A 68 8.72 0.51 -15.37
CA SER A 68 9.46 -0.66 -15.85
C SER A 68 10.45 -1.19 -14.80
N LEU A 69 11.07 -0.31 -14.02
CA LEU A 69 11.97 -0.65 -12.92
C LEU A 69 11.23 -1.35 -11.78
N ILE A 70 10.02 -0.87 -11.45
CA ILE A 70 9.19 -1.44 -10.39
C ILE A 70 8.57 -2.75 -10.83
N MET A 71 8.21 -2.90 -12.12
CA MET A 71 7.62 -4.11 -12.67
C MET A 71 8.50 -5.35 -12.44
N GLY A 72 9.82 -5.21 -12.49
CA GLY A 72 10.75 -6.32 -12.21
C GLY A 72 10.67 -6.84 -10.76
N LEU A 73 10.34 -5.98 -9.80
CA LEU A 73 10.22 -6.33 -8.38
C LEU A 73 8.76 -6.54 -7.95
N TYR A 74 7.81 -6.24 -8.82
CA TYR A 74 6.39 -6.23 -8.51
C TYR A 74 5.86 -7.55 -7.94
N PRO A 75 6.24 -8.75 -8.43
CA PRO A 75 5.74 -10.00 -7.86
C PRO A 75 6.08 -10.17 -6.38
N LEU A 76 7.32 -9.84 -5.98
CA LEU A 76 7.77 -9.91 -4.59
C LEU A 76 7.05 -8.88 -3.71
N VAL A 77 7.01 -7.62 -4.15
CA VAL A 77 6.41 -6.52 -3.39
C VAL A 77 4.89 -6.68 -3.29
N GLY A 78 4.23 -7.14 -4.35
CA GLY A 78 2.79 -7.40 -4.37
C GLY A 78 2.37 -8.53 -3.43
N MET A 79 3.19 -9.57 -3.26
CA MET A 79 2.92 -10.63 -2.29
C MET A 79 3.02 -10.11 -0.85
N MET A 80 4.05 -9.31 -0.54
CA MET A 80 4.19 -8.67 0.79
C MET A 80 3.01 -7.75 1.10
N GLN A 81 2.57 -6.95 0.13
CA GLN A 81 1.41 -6.07 0.26
C GLN A 81 0.15 -6.86 0.62
N THR A 82 -0.11 -7.96 -0.09
CA THR A 82 -1.28 -8.81 0.15
C THR A 82 -1.22 -9.44 1.54
N CYS A 83 -0.06 -9.92 1.96
CA CYS A 83 0.15 -10.48 3.29
C CYS A 83 -0.16 -9.46 4.40
N THR A 84 0.36 -8.23 4.29
CA THR A 84 0.12 -7.16 5.27
C THR A 84 -1.35 -6.75 5.32
N ASN A 85 -2.02 -6.65 4.17
CA ASN A 85 -3.45 -6.32 4.11
C ASN A 85 -4.30 -7.38 4.82
N VAL A 86 -4.10 -8.66 4.49
CA VAL A 86 -4.86 -9.76 5.10
C VAL A 86 -4.59 -9.85 6.61
N THR A 87 -3.33 -9.65 7.03
CA THR A 87 -2.96 -9.63 8.45
C THR A 87 -3.64 -8.48 9.20
N GLY A 88 -3.66 -7.28 8.62
CA GLY A 88 -4.34 -6.11 9.20
C GLY A 88 -5.84 -6.34 9.35
N ASP A 89 -6.49 -6.85 8.29
CA ASP A 89 -7.93 -7.16 8.31
C ASP A 89 -8.25 -8.24 9.36
N ALA A 90 -7.41 -9.27 9.50
CA ALA A 90 -7.56 -10.29 10.53
C ALA A 90 -7.42 -9.72 11.95
N VAL A 91 -6.43 -8.86 12.19
CA VAL A 91 -6.21 -8.19 13.48
C VAL A 91 -7.39 -7.29 13.84
N VAL A 92 -7.85 -6.46 12.90
CA VAL A 92 -9.01 -5.57 13.12
C VAL A 92 -10.27 -6.38 13.38
N SER A 93 -10.50 -7.45 12.61
CA SER A 93 -11.64 -8.35 12.81
C SER A 93 -11.62 -8.98 14.21
N MET A 94 -10.45 -9.43 14.68
CA MET A 94 -10.28 -9.96 16.04
C MET A 94 -10.54 -8.91 17.12
N ILE A 95 -10.05 -7.68 16.93
CA ILE A 95 -10.29 -6.57 17.87
C ILE A 95 -11.78 -6.22 17.94
N VAL A 96 -12.45 -6.13 16.80
CA VAL A 96 -13.89 -5.84 16.72
C VAL A 96 -14.69 -6.97 17.34
N ALA A 97 -14.41 -8.24 16.98
CA ALA A 97 -15.08 -9.40 17.56
C ALA A 97 -14.92 -9.45 19.09
N LYS A 98 -13.75 -9.10 19.63
CA LYS A 98 -13.53 -9.01 21.08
C LYS A 98 -14.35 -7.89 21.72
N ARG A 99 -14.45 -6.73 21.05
CA ARG A 99 -15.24 -5.58 21.55
C ARG A 99 -16.74 -5.86 21.55
N GLU A 100 -17.23 -6.58 20.54
CA GLU A 100 -18.65 -6.97 20.41
C GLU A 100 -19.00 -8.24 21.23
N GLY A 101 -18.04 -8.83 21.96
CA GLY A 101 -18.28 -10.06 22.73
C GLY A 101 -18.50 -11.32 21.88
N LEU A 102 -18.22 -11.24 20.59
CA LEU A 102 -18.37 -12.35 19.62
C LEU A 102 -17.13 -13.26 19.57
N LEU A 103 -16.02 -12.83 20.19
CA LEU A 103 -14.79 -13.61 20.22
C LEU A 103 -14.83 -14.69 21.31
N ASN A 104 -14.83 -15.95 20.90
CA ASN A 104 -14.72 -17.08 21.82
C ASN A 104 -13.29 -17.20 22.37
N LEU A 105 -13.04 -16.54 23.50
CA LEU A 105 -11.75 -16.53 24.19
C LEU A 105 -11.37 -17.89 24.79
N GLU A 106 -12.33 -18.74 25.12
CA GLU A 106 -12.05 -20.08 25.66
C GLU A 106 -11.41 -20.98 24.60
N MET A 107 -11.93 -20.94 23.37
CA MET A 107 -11.33 -21.63 22.23
C MET A 107 -10.00 -21.00 21.79
N TYR A 108 -9.83 -19.68 21.97
CA TYR A 108 -8.59 -18.99 21.60
C TYR A 108 -7.45 -19.23 22.61
N ASN A 109 -7.80 -19.44 23.88
CA ASN A 109 -6.86 -19.70 24.98
C ASN A 109 -6.76 -21.18 25.34
N SER A 110 -7.53 -22.07 24.70
CA SER A 110 -7.35 -23.50 24.87
C SER A 110 -6.00 -23.86 24.28
N ASN A 111 -5.03 -24.17 25.16
CA ASN A 111 -3.67 -24.58 24.80
C ASN A 111 -3.68 -25.57 23.64
N SER A 112 -2.78 -25.34 22.68
CA SER A 112 -2.31 -26.34 21.72
C SER A 112 -1.84 -27.62 22.42
#